data_AF-A0A538C0A5-F1
#
_entry.id   AF-A0A538C0A5-F1
#
_cell.length_a   1.000
_cell.length_b   1.000
_cell.length_c   1.000
_cell.angle_alpha   90.00
_cell.angle_beta   90.00
_cell.angle_gamma   90.00
#
_symmetry.space_group_name_H-M   'P 1'
#
loop_
_entity.id
_entity.type
_entity.pdbx_description
1 polymer ?
#
loop_
_entity_poly.entity_id
_entity_poly.type
_entity_poly.pdbx_seq_one_letter_code
_entity_poly.pdbx_strand_id
1 'polypeptide(L)'
;LVAVGLVYKELLAVALDEETARASGLPVEVLNVVSVAMTSLLVVAGMRAVGLLLIAALLVVPVAAGSRIAHSFRGSMLTAMALGVISSMVGLLIALWQGHIAPGGTIVLTALGFFGLSMVFGRRAFRRHPRRVAA
;
A
#
# COMPACT_ATOMS: atom_id res chain seq x y z
N LEU A 1 4.29 0.06 12.68
CA LEU A 1 5.17 1.10 12.10
C LEU A 1 6.59 1.02 12.67
N VAL A 2 6.78 1.03 13.99
CA VAL A 2 8.11 0.93 14.63
C VAL A 2 8.88 -0.33 14.18
N ALA A 3 8.24 -1.51 14.21
CA ALA A 3 8.86 -2.76 13.74
C ALA A 3 9.30 -2.69 12.26
N VAL A 4 8.47 -2.13 11.38
CA VAL A 4 8.79 -1.94 9.96
C VAL A 4 9.94 -0.94 9.78
N GLY A 5 10.00 0.10 10.61
CA GLY A 5 11.08 1.09 10.57
C GLY A 5 12.45 0.52 10.95
N LEU A 6 12.48 -0.38 11.94
CA LEU A 6 13.71 -1.04 12.40
C LEU A 6 14.28 -2.01 11.35
N VAL A 7 13.40 -2.77 10.69
CA VAL A 7 13.75 -3.82 9.70
C VAL A 7 13.66 -3.28 8.26
N TYR A 8 13.51 -1.96 8.07
CA TYR A 8 13.19 -1.35 6.77
C TYR A 8 14.18 -1.70 5.66
N LYS A 9 15.49 -1.68 5.96
CA LYS A 9 16.53 -1.95 4.97
C LYS A 9 16.53 -3.40 4.49
N GLU A 10 16.28 -4.32 5.41
CA GLU A 10 16.31 -5.77 5.16
C GLU A 10 15.02 -6.19 4.44
N LEU A 11 13.87 -5.64 4.84
CA LEU A 11 12.60 -5.78 4.13
C LEU A 11 12.68 -5.24 2.71
N LEU A 12 13.35 -4.11 2.50
CA LEU A 12 13.54 -3.53 1.17
C LEU A 12 14.43 -4.42 0.29
N ALA A 13 15.51 -4.98 0.85
CA ALA A 13 16.41 -5.86 0.11
C ALA A 13 15.66 -7.12 -0.38
N VAL A 14 14.90 -7.77 0.52
CA VAL A 14 14.07 -8.94 0.18
C VAL A 14 12.95 -8.58 -0.79
N ALA A 15 12.32 -7.42 -0.65
CA ALA A 15 11.22 -6.99 -1.53
C ALA A 15 11.66 -6.60 -2.95
N LEU A 16 12.93 -6.22 -3.16
CA LEU A 16 13.46 -5.95 -4.50
C LEU A 16 13.97 -7.23 -5.16
N ASP A 17 14.78 -8.01 -4.43
CA ASP A 17 15.37 -9.25 -4.96
C ASP A 17 15.80 -10.17 -3.80
N GLU A 18 15.05 -11.25 -3.62
CA GLU A 18 15.34 -12.27 -2.62
C GLU A 18 16.66 -13.00 -2.87
N GLU A 19 17.05 -13.17 -4.14
CA GLU A 19 18.25 -13.92 -4.53
C GLU A 19 19.51 -13.11 -4.20
N THR A 20 19.50 -11.81 -4.53
CA THR A 20 20.56 -10.87 -4.16
C THR A 20 20.65 -10.66 -2.64
N ALA A 21 19.51 -10.64 -1.94
CA ALA A 21 19.48 -10.55 -0.48
C ALA A 21 20.10 -11.79 0.19
N ARG A 22 19.81 -12.99 -0.35
CA ARG A 22 20.39 -14.26 0.13
C ARG A 22 21.89 -14.32 -0.13
N ALA A 23 22.35 -13.86 -1.30
CA ALA A 23 23.78 -13.75 -1.63
C ALA A 23 24.52 -12.76 -0.72
N SER A 24 23.82 -11.74 -0.19
CA SER A 24 24.36 -10.75 0.74
C SER A 24 24.39 -11.22 2.20
N GLY A 25 24.01 -12.48 2.49
CA GLY A 25 24.04 -13.06 3.84
C GLY A 25 22.85 -12.69 4.74
N LEU A 26 21.77 -12.11 4.17
CA LEU A 26 20.57 -11.81 4.94
C LEU A 26 19.72 -13.07 5.19
N PRO A 27 19.10 -13.22 6.37
CA PRO A 27 18.21 -14.34 6.68
C PRO A 27 16.83 -14.15 6.01
N VAL A 28 16.76 -14.34 4.69
CA VAL A 28 15.56 -14.12 3.85
C VAL A 28 14.33 -14.85 4.39
N GLU A 29 14.49 -16.08 4.85
CA GLU A 29 13.39 -16.89 5.35
C GLU A 29 12.74 -16.30 6.62
N VAL A 30 13.56 -15.80 7.56
CA VAL A 30 13.08 -15.11 8.76
C VAL A 30 12.38 -13.80 8.39
N LEU A 31 12.96 -13.03 7.46
CA LEU A 31 12.38 -11.77 6.97
C LEU A 31 11.02 -11.98 6.30
N ASN A 32 10.88 -13.06 5.52
CA ASN A 32 9.61 -13.41 4.88
C ASN A 32 8.56 -13.84 5.93
N VAL A 33 8.94 -14.69 6.89
CA VAL A 33 8.05 -15.09 8.00
C VAL A 33 7.59 -13.87 8.81
N VAL A 34 8.49 -12.94 9.13
CA VAL A 34 8.14 -11.70 9.84
C VAL A 34 7.19 -10.83 9.01
N SER A 35 7.41 -10.73 7.70
CA SER A 35 6.54 -9.96 6.79
C SER A 35 5.13 -10.53 6.70
N VAL A 36 5.01 -11.86 6.56
CA VAL A 36 3.74 -12.58 6.53
C VAL A 36 3.04 -12.49 7.89
N ALA A 37 3.78 -12.63 9.00
CA ALA A 37 3.23 -12.48 10.34
C ALA A 37 2.70 -11.06 10.58
N MET A 38 3.47 -10.02 10.23
CA MET A 38 3.04 -8.63 10.36
C MET A 38 1.78 -8.33 9.53
N THR A 39 1.75 -8.80 8.28
CA THR A 39 0.63 -8.57 7.36
C THR A 39 -0.62 -9.33 7.81
N SER A 40 -0.46 -10.60 8.22
CA SER A 40 -1.58 -11.40 8.72
C SER A 40 -2.17 -10.81 10.00
N LEU A 41 -1.34 -10.38 10.95
CA LEU A 41 -1.79 -9.69 12.16
C LEU A 41 -2.57 -8.42 11.83
N LEU A 42 -2.08 -7.61 10.90
CA LEU A 42 -2.77 -6.40 10.44
C LEU A 42 -4.15 -6.72 9.85
N VAL A 43 -4.22 -7.71 8.96
CA VAL A 43 -5.45 -8.12 8.27
C VAL A 43 -6.47 -8.68 9.27
N VAL A 44 -6.06 -9.64 10.10
CA VAL A 44 -6.96 -10.31 11.07
C VAL A 44 -7.49 -9.30 12.10
N ALA A 45 -6.63 -8.41 12.60
CA ALA A 45 -7.06 -7.36 13.52
C ALA A 45 -8.07 -6.40 12.88
N GLY A 46 -7.84 -6.00 11.62
CA GLY A 46 -8.75 -5.12 10.90
C GLY A 46 -10.09 -5.79 10.55
N MET A 47 -10.08 -7.09 10.23
CA MET A 47 -11.26 -7.80 9.70
C MET A 47 -12.44 -7.75 10.65
N ARG A 48 -12.16 -7.81 11.96
CA ARG A 48 -13.17 -7.73 13.00
C ARG A 48 -13.77 -6.32 13.16
N ALA A 49 -12.98 -5.28 12.87
CA ALA A 49 -13.39 -3.90 13.07
C ALA A 49 -14.26 -3.37 11.91
N VAL A 50 -13.90 -3.69 10.66
CA VAL A 50 -14.54 -3.05 9.49
C VAL A 50 -14.98 -4.01 8.38
N GLY A 51 -14.62 -5.29 8.48
CA GLY A 51 -14.98 -6.31 7.50
C GLY A 51 -13.96 -6.51 6.38
N LEU A 52 -14.03 -7.70 5.76
CA LEU A 52 -13.07 -8.17 4.76
C LEU A 52 -13.00 -7.30 3.50
N LEU A 53 -14.17 -6.86 3.00
CA LEU A 53 -14.25 -6.06 1.77
C LEU A 53 -13.46 -4.75 1.87
N LEU A 54 -13.60 -4.06 2.99
CA LEU A 54 -12.91 -2.78 3.18
C LEU A 54 -11.38 -2.98 3.25
N ILE A 55 -10.92 -4.04 3.92
CA ILE A 55 -9.49 -4.31 4.07
C ILE A 55 -8.86 -4.63 2.74
N ALA A 56 -9.47 -5.50 1.94
CA ALA A 56 -8.96 -5.83 0.61
C ALA A 56 -8.83 -4.55 -0.25
N ALA A 57 -9.82 -3.66 -0.19
CA ALA A 57 -9.77 -2.40 -0.92
C ALA A 57 -8.66 -1.46 -0.39
N LEU A 58 -8.56 -1.26 0.92
CA LEU A 58 -7.56 -0.37 1.52
C LEU A 58 -6.14 -0.91 1.46
N LEU A 59 -5.94 -2.22 1.29
CA LEU A 59 -4.62 -2.80 1.06
C LEU A 59 -4.11 -2.55 -0.35
N VAL A 60 -4.99 -2.58 -1.35
CA VAL A 60 -4.59 -2.53 -2.76
C VAL A 60 -4.66 -1.11 -3.31
N VAL A 61 -5.77 -0.41 -3.09
CA VAL A 61 -6.10 0.85 -3.78
C VAL A 61 -5.14 2.00 -3.44
N PRO A 62 -4.90 2.36 -2.16
CA PRO A 62 -3.99 3.45 -1.83
C PRO A 62 -2.53 3.11 -2.13
N VAL A 63 -2.14 1.83 -2.04
CA VAL A 63 -0.79 1.36 -2.40
C VAL A 63 -0.55 1.51 -3.90
N ALA A 64 -1.52 1.10 -4.73
CA ALA A 64 -1.45 1.30 -6.18
C ALA A 64 -1.50 2.79 -6.58
N ALA A 65 -2.22 3.62 -5.81
CA ALA A 65 -2.25 5.07 -6.01
C ALA A 65 -0.90 5.72 -5.64
N GLY A 66 -0.30 5.31 -4.53
CA GLY A 66 0.96 5.85 -4.01
C GLY A 66 2.17 5.46 -4.86
N SER A 67 2.22 4.22 -5.34
CA SER A 67 3.30 3.71 -6.19
C SER A 67 3.36 4.36 -7.58
N ARG A 68 2.25 4.93 -8.07
CA ARG A 68 2.23 5.70 -9.33
C ARG A 68 2.80 7.11 -9.19
N ILE A 69 2.69 7.69 -8.00
CA ILE A 69 3.07 9.09 -7.74
C ILE A 69 4.52 9.16 -7.24
N ALA A 70 4.97 8.15 -6.50
CA ALA A 70 6.27 8.18 -5.85
C ALA A 70 7.39 7.57 -6.71
N HIS A 71 8.55 8.23 -6.69
CA HIS A 71 9.77 7.78 -7.36
C HIS A 71 10.69 6.94 -6.46
N SER A 72 10.33 6.73 -5.19
CA SER A 72 11.11 5.96 -4.23
C SER A 72 10.22 5.04 -3.40
N PHE A 73 10.76 3.94 -2.89
CA PHE A 73 10.01 2.99 -2.05
C PHE A 73 9.46 3.65 -0.78
N ARG A 74 10.28 4.49 -0.13
CA ARG A 74 9.84 5.31 1.02
C ARG A 74 8.73 6.27 0.63
N GLY A 75 8.88 6.94 -0.52
CA GLY A 75 7.88 7.86 -1.05
C GLY A 75 6.55 7.14 -1.30
N SER A 76 6.59 5.96 -1.92
CA SER A 76 5.41 5.14 -2.23
C SER A 76 4.69 4.70 -0.96
N MET A 77 5.45 4.27 0.04
CA MET A 77 4.90 3.86 1.32
C MET A 77 4.22 5.03 2.04
N LEU A 78 4.85 6.21 2.06
CA LEU A 78 4.31 7.39 2.74
C LEU A 78 3.08 7.96 2.02
N THR A 79 3.12 8.02 0.68
CA THR A 79 1.98 8.50 -0.11
C THR A 79 0.80 7.54 -0.05
N ALA A 80 1.05 6.23 -0.08
CA ALA A 80 0.01 5.22 0.13
C ALA A 80 -0.63 5.34 1.51
N MET A 81 0.17 5.52 2.57
CA MET A 81 -0.35 5.74 3.93
C MET A 81 -1.21 7.00 3.99
N ALA A 82 -0.72 8.12 3.46
CA ALA A 82 -1.47 9.38 3.44
C ALA A 82 -2.80 9.23 2.70
N LEU A 83 -2.80 8.61 1.50
CA LEU A 83 -4.01 8.39 0.73
C LEU A 83 -4.99 7.43 1.42
N GLY A 84 -4.50 6.39 2.09
CA GLY A 84 -5.34 5.49 2.89
C GLY A 84 -6.04 6.20 4.05
N VAL A 85 -5.31 7.02 4.80
CA VAL A 85 -5.88 7.81 5.92
C VAL A 85 -6.86 8.87 5.40
N ILE A 86 -6.51 9.59 4.35
CA ILE A 86 -7.40 10.61 3.76
C ILE A 86 -8.67 9.98 3.20
N SER A 87 -8.55 8.88 2.45
CA SER A 87 -9.72 8.19 1.87
C SER A 87 -10.65 7.60 2.94
N SER A 88 -10.11 7.00 4.00
CA SER A 88 -10.90 6.50 5.12
C SER A 88 -11.58 7.62 5.90
N MET A 89 -10.89 8.72 6.17
CA MET A 89 -11.45 9.86 6.90
C MET A 89 -12.55 10.58 6.10
N VAL A 90 -12.33 10.81 4.80
CA VAL A 90 -13.33 11.40 3.90
C VAL A 90 -14.52 10.46 3.71
N GLY A 91 -14.27 9.17 3.47
CA GLY A 91 -15.33 8.18 3.28
C GLY A 91 -16.19 7.95 4.53
N LEU A 92 -15.57 8.05 5.72
CA LEU A 92 -16.29 8.01 7.00
C LEU A 92 -17.12 9.28 7.22
N LEU A 93 -16.58 10.46 6.92
CA LEU A 93 -17.31 11.72 7.05
C LEU A 93 -18.55 11.76 6.15
N ILE A 94 -18.43 11.25 4.91
CA ILE A 94 -19.55 11.09 3.98
C ILE A 94 -20.59 10.11 4.52
N ALA A 95 -20.15 8.97 5.07
CA ALA A 95 -21.07 7.99 5.67
C ALA A 95 -21.89 8.59 6.81
N LEU A 96 -21.24 9.38 7.68
CA LEU A 96 -21.88 10.03 8.83
C LEU A 96 -22.89 11.10 8.38
N TRP A 97 -22.61 11.81 7.30
CA TRP A 97 -23.53 12.80 6.74
C TRP A 97 -24.75 12.18 6.05
N GLN A 98 -24.57 11.03 5.39
CA GLN A 98 -25.66 10.37 4.69
C GLN A 98 -26.50 9.43 5.57
N GLY A 99 -26.09 9.05 6.78
CA GLY A 99 -26.89 8.39 7.82
C GLY A 99 -27.38 6.95 7.54
N HIS A 100 -27.59 6.57 6.28
CA HIS A 100 -28.26 5.32 5.87
C HIS A 100 -27.35 4.34 5.12
N ILE A 101 -26.06 4.65 4.95
CA ILE A 101 -25.14 3.90 4.08
C ILE A 101 -24.09 3.18 4.92
N ALA A 102 -23.80 1.92 4.57
CA ALA A 102 -22.73 1.15 5.21
C ALA A 102 -21.37 1.87 5.06
N PRO A 103 -20.67 2.20 6.17
CA PRO A 103 -19.42 2.96 6.14
C PRO A 103 -18.32 2.30 5.31
N GLY A 104 -18.29 0.96 5.28
CA GLY A 104 -17.34 0.22 4.46
C GLY A 104 -17.49 0.53 2.96
N GLY A 105 -18.72 0.63 2.46
CA GLY A 105 -18.98 0.89 1.04
C GLY A 105 -18.56 2.30 0.62
N THR A 106 -18.87 3.31 1.44
CA THR A 106 -18.50 4.71 1.14
C THR A 106 -16.99 4.90 1.15
N ILE A 107 -16.27 4.30 2.11
CA ILE A 107 -14.81 4.38 2.16
C ILE A 107 -14.18 3.74 0.92
N VAL A 108 -14.67 2.58 0.49
CA VAL A 108 -14.18 1.93 -0.74
C VAL A 108 -14.40 2.83 -1.95
N LEU A 109 -15.59 3.40 -2.12
CA LEU A 109 -15.91 4.29 -3.24
C LEU A 109 -15.05 5.56 -3.22
N THR A 110 -14.83 6.16 -2.06
CA THR A 110 -13.94 7.32 -1.90
C THR A 110 -12.49 6.97 -2.24
N ALA A 111 -11.98 5.83 -1.77
CA ALA A 111 -10.64 5.35 -2.09
C ALA A 111 -10.47 5.11 -3.60
N LEU A 112 -11.46 4.51 -4.25
CA LEU A 112 -11.52 4.33 -5.71
C LEU A 112 -11.55 5.67 -6.45
N GLY A 113 -12.28 6.66 -5.94
CA GLY A 113 -12.28 8.03 -6.47
C GLY A 113 -10.89 8.67 -6.43
N PHE A 114 -10.20 8.58 -5.28
CA PHE A 114 -8.81 9.06 -5.14
C PHE A 114 -7.83 8.30 -6.05
N PHE A 115 -8.01 6.99 -6.21
CA PHE A 115 -7.21 6.19 -7.13
C PHE A 115 -7.45 6.59 -8.58
N GLY A 116 -8.71 6.78 -8.98
CA GLY A 116 -9.12 7.35 -10.27
C GLY A 116 -8.43 8.69 -10.56
N LEU A 117 -8.44 9.58 -9.58
CA LEU A 117 -7.78 10.88 -9.65
C LEU A 117 -6.26 10.72 -9.82
N SER A 118 -5.63 9.84 -9.03
CA SER A 118 -4.21 9.50 -9.16
C SER A 118 -3.87 8.94 -10.54
N MET A 119 -4.76 8.19 -11.19
CA MET A 119 -4.55 7.72 -12.56
C MET A 119 -4.51 8.85 -13.60
N VAL A 120 -5.36 9.86 -13.44
CA VAL A 120 -5.42 11.00 -14.37
C VAL A 120 -4.16 11.87 -14.21
N PHE A 121 -3.72 12.12 -12.98
CA PHE A 121 -2.51 12.91 -12.70
C PHE A 121 -1.21 12.13 -12.91
N GLY A 122 -1.21 10.82 -12.64
CA GLY A 122 -0.05 9.92 -12.75
C GLY A 122 0.32 9.51 -14.18
N ARG A 123 -0.50 9.84 -15.19
CA ARG A 123 -0.20 9.60 -16.62
C ARG A 123 1.11 10.26 -17.11
N ARG A 124 1.71 11.17 -16.34
CA ARG A 124 2.98 11.82 -16.72
C ARG A 124 4.24 11.04 -16.31
N ALA A 125 4.17 10.07 -15.41
CA ALA A 125 5.37 9.40 -14.88
C ALA A 125 5.76 8.10 -15.61
N PHE A 126 4.81 7.41 -16.27
CA PHE A 126 5.05 6.10 -16.90
C PHE A 126 5.36 6.20 -18.41
N ARG A 127 6.15 7.19 -18.84
CA ARG A 127 6.53 7.36 -20.27
C ARG A 127 8.02 7.31 -20.57
N ARG A 128 8.87 6.87 -19.64
CA ARG A 128 10.30 6.63 -19.94
C ARG A 128 10.86 5.42 -19.19
N HIS A 129 10.71 4.24 -19.78
CA HIS A 129 11.82 3.29 -19.73
C HIS A 129 12.34 3.13 -21.17
N PRO A 130 13.40 3.84 -21.58
CA PRO A 130 14.14 3.45 -22.76
C PRO A 130 14.74 2.08 -22.44
N ARG A 131 14.33 1.06 -23.20
CA ARG A 131 15.07 -0.19 -23.29
C ARG A 131 16.43 0.14 -23.90
N ARG A 132 17.46 0.24 -23.07
CA ARG A 132 18.86 0.15 -23.50
C ARG A 132 19.50 -1.02 -22.77
N VAL A 133 19.25 -2.22 -23.31
CA VAL A 133 20.15 -3.36 -23.21
C VAL A 133 20.02 -4.12 -24.53
N ALA A 134 21.03 -3.99 -25.41
CA ALA A 134 21.62 -5.07 -26.19
C ALA A 134 22.54 -4.50 -27.29
N ALA A 135 23.80 -4.96 -27.25
CA ALA A 135 24.90 -4.84 -28.22
C ALA A 135 25.61 -3.48 -28.32
#